data_AF-A0A7J9BQ23-F1
#
_entry.id   AF-A0A7J9BQ23-F1
#
_cell.length_a   1.000
_cell.length_b   1.000
_cell.length_c   1.000
_cell.angle_alpha   90.00
_cell.angle_beta   90.00
_cell.angle_gamma   90.00
#
_symmetry.space_group_name_H-M   'P 1'
#
loop_
_entity.id
_entity.type
_entity.pdbx_description
1 polymer ?
#
loop_
_entity_poly.entity_id
_entity_poly.type
_entity_poly.pdbx_seq_one_letter_code
_entity_poly.pdbx_strand_id
1 'polypeptide(L)'
;MQTYKTEFRQRLPLYLPSLYLPREMKASLKGRYTNDKSTAVVTLAVNAGDVKLLASMSDVTVVKGPRLNNLTLTVEKPAFFIFDYDVPKKFMNSIKVAEKPLKLTYNHGHGENRTVMDGSLVLDSANKVSVNYMFGTRNFNLKYSYVHGGVTTYEPCYDLGKNAWDFSVSRRLYDDVFKATYESWSRDFALEWSRNSKFNGTFKVTHIHISSFYLFFYFLYSILSV
;
A
#
# COMPACT_ATOMS: atom_id res chain seq x y z
N MET A 1 27.32 53.69 -45.29
CA MET A 1 26.59 53.20 -46.48
C MET A 1 26.26 51.74 -46.26
N GLN A 2 24.96 51.43 -46.33
CA GLN A 2 24.34 50.11 -46.58
C GLN A 2 24.50 48.95 -45.57
N THR A 3 23.38 48.70 -44.90
CA THR A 3 22.84 47.37 -44.56
C THR A 3 22.82 46.47 -45.80
N TYR A 4 23.24 45.20 -45.66
CA TYR A 4 22.65 44.12 -46.46
C TYR A 4 22.38 42.88 -45.62
N LYS A 5 21.11 42.51 -45.72
CA LYS A 5 20.42 41.32 -45.23
C LYS A 5 20.57 40.26 -46.33
N THR A 6 20.94 39.04 -46.00
CA THR A 6 20.87 37.93 -46.96
C THR A 6 19.98 36.84 -46.39
N GLU A 7 18.72 36.86 -46.83
CA GLU A 7 17.78 35.76 -46.70
C GLU A 7 18.10 34.72 -47.78
N PHE A 8 18.19 33.45 -47.40
CA PHE A 8 17.99 32.35 -48.34
C PHE A 8 16.67 31.66 -47.99
N ARG A 9 15.65 31.95 -48.79
CA ARG A 9 14.43 31.13 -48.88
C ARG A 9 14.64 30.08 -49.98
N GLN A 10 14.57 28.81 -49.61
CA GLN A 10 14.14 27.76 -50.53
C GLN A 10 12.74 27.30 -50.11
N ARG A 11 11.77 27.46 -51.01
CA ARG A 11 10.39 26.97 -50.87
C ARG A 11 10.29 25.57 -51.49
N LEU A 12 9.99 24.58 -50.63
CA LEU A 12 9.10 23.39 -50.76
C LEU A 12 9.12 22.55 -52.05
N PRO A 13 9.02 21.20 -51.91
CA PRO A 13 7.69 20.61 -51.85
C PRO A 13 7.46 19.64 -50.69
N LEU A 14 6.19 19.57 -50.27
CA LEU A 14 5.60 18.57 -49.40
C LEU A 14 5.90 17.15 -49.91
N TYR A 15 6.58 16.35 -49.09
CA TYR A 15 6.37 14.90 -49.02
C TYR A 15 6.53 14.51 -47.54
N LEU A 16 5.41 14.22 -46.88
CA LEU A 16 5.41 13.51 -45.61
C LEU A 16 5.71 12.02 -45.88
N PRO A 17 6.75 11.44 -45.28
CA PRO A 17 6.61 10.14 -44.66
C PRO A 17 6.25 10.36 -43.20
N SER A 18 5.16 9.71 -42.77
CA SER A 18 4.83 9.44 -41.37
C SER A 18 6.04 8.82 -40.66
N LEU A 19 6.94 9.66 -40.16
CA LEU A 19 8.04 9.24 -39.30
C LEU A 19 7.49 9.26 -37.87
N TYR A 20 7.48 8.08 -37.26
CA TYR A 20 7.34 7.87 -35.83
C TYR A 20 8.00 9.03 -35.08
N LEU A 21 7.18 9.89 -34.46
CA LEU A 21 7.70 10.88 -33.51
C LEU A 21 8.48 10.09 -32.46
N PRO A 22 9.79 10.31 -32.28
CA PRO A 22 10.52 9.68 -31.21
C PRO A 22 9.81 10.06 -29.91
N ARG A 23 9.44 9.06 -29.11
CA ARG A 23 8.83 9.27 -27.79
C ARG A 23 9.82 10.09 -26.97
N GLU A 24 9.59 11.40 -26.83
CA GLU A 24 10.51 12.30 -26.14
C GLU A 24 10.72 11.83 -24.70
N MET A 25 11.97 11.52 -24.33
CA MET A 25 12.34 11.30 -22.93
C MET A 25 12.78 12.62 -22.33
N LYS A 26 12.11 13.08 -21.26
CA LYS A 26 12.44 14.33 -20.57
C LYS A 26 13.03 14.00 -19.20
N ALA A 27 14.32 14.24 -19.04
CA ALA A 27 15.03 14.10 -17.78
C ALA A 27 15.25 15.46 -17.11
N SER A 28 15.05 15.54 -15.80
CA SER A 28 15.34 16.71 -14.98
C SER A 28 16.15 16.31 -13.75
N LEU A 29 17.23 17.03 -13.47
CA LEU A 29 18.05 16.85 -12.28
C LEU A 29 17.96 18.12 -11.42
N LYS A 30 17.58 17.97 -10.15
CA LYS A 30 17.48 19.08 -9.19
C LYS A 30 18.34 18.78 -7.98
N GLY A 31 19.31 19.65 -7.72
CA GLY A 31 20.14 19.63 -6.51
C GLY A 31 19.77 20.79 -5.59
N ARG A 32 19.70 20.54 -4.28
CA ARG A 32 19.59 21.59 -3.24
C ARG A 32 20.62 21.32 -2.16
N TYR A 33 21.32 22.37 -1.75
CA TYR A 33 22.33 22.32 -0.68
C TYR A 33 22.05 23.44 0.32
N THR A 34 21.96 23.12 1.61
CA THR A 34 21.73 24.08 2.70
C THR A 34 22.81 23.95 3.76
N ASN A 35 23.54 25.04 4.02
CA ASN A 35 24.69 25.06 4.93
C ASN A 35 24.31 24.87 6.41
N ASP A 36 23.06 25.12 6.79
CA ASP A 36 22.65 25.14 8.20
C ASP A 36 22.66 23.74 8.87
N LYS A 37 22.76 22.64 8.07
CA LYS A 37 22.79 21.26 8.57
C LYS A 37 23.66 20.28 7.74
N SER A 38 24.50 20.77 6.81
CA SER A 38 25.28 19.92 5.87
C SER A 38 24.42 18.89 5.12
N THR A 39 23.23 19.28 4.69
CA THR A 39 22.29 18.39 3.99
C THR A 39 22.28 18.70 2.49
N ALA A 40 22.56 17.68 1.69
CA ALA A 40 22.48 17.72 0.23
C ALA A 40 21.32 16.84 -0.23
N VAL A 41 20.43 17.40 -1.05
CA VAL A 41 19.31 16.66 -1.66
C VAL A 41 19.50 16.65 -3.17
N VAL A 42 19.48 15.45 -3.76
CA VAL A 42 19.55 15.24 -5.21
C VAL A 42 18.27 14.55 -5.65
N THR A 43 17.59 15.09 -6.65
CA THR A 43 16.39 14.49 -7.25
C THR A 43 16.58 14.38 -8.76
N LEU A 44 16.53 13.17 -9.29
CA LEU A 44 16.51 12.86 -10.71
C LEU A 44 15.09 12.44 -11.09
N ALA A 45 14.48 13.08 -12.08
CA ALA A 45 13.21 12.64 -12.63
C ALA A 45 13.37 12.36 -14.13
N VAL A 46 12.86 11.24 -14.61
CA VAL A 46 12.88 10.84 -16.03
C VAL A 46 11.46 10.51 -16.46
N ASN A 47 10.93 11.28 -17.41
CA ASN A 47 9.65 11.01 -18.04
C ASN A 47 9.91 10.24 -19.34
N ALA A 48 9.41 9.02 -19.44
CA ALA A 48 9.48 8.16 -20.61
C ALA A 48 8.06 7.81 -21.10
N GLY A 49 7.46 8.74 -21.84
CA GLY A 49 6.07 8.63 -22.29
C GLY A 49 5.07 8.67 -21.13
N ASP A 50 4.34 7.57 -20.91
CA ASP A 50 3.33 7.47 -19.85
C ASP A 50 3.92 7.12 -18.48
N VAL A 51 5.23 6.86 -18.40
CA VAL A 51 5.90 6.44 -17.16
C VAL A 51 6.85 7.54 -16.71
N LYS A 52 6.79 7.87 -15.43
CA LYS A 52 7.70 8.81 -14.77
C LYS A 52 8.49 8.07 -13.70
N LEU A 53 9.80 8.10 -13.84
CA LEU A 53 10.76 7.65 -12.86
C LEU A 53 11.21 8.86 -12.03
N LEU A 54 11.25 8.70 -10.72
CA LEU A 54 11.77 9.68 -9.77
C LEU A 54 12.77 8.95 -8.87
N ALA A 55 13.99 9.45 -8.78
CA ALA A 55 14.96 9.05 -7.79
C ALA A 55 15.27 10.26 -6.92
N SER A 56 15.16 10.15 -5.61
CA SER A 56 15.54 11.24 -4.71
C SER A 56 16.43 10.73 -3.57
N MET A 57 17.39 11.54 -3.18
CA MET A 57 18.39 11.22 -2.16
C MET A 57 18.57 12.43 -1.26
N SER A 58 18.63 12.23 0.05
CA SER A 58 18.93 13.26 1.04
C SER A 58 20.10 12.85 1.96
N ASP A 59 20.79 13.83 2.55
CA ASP A 59 21.86 13.63 3.53
C ASP A 59 23.11 12.88 3.02
N VAL A 60 23.65 13.33 1.87
CA VAL A 60 24.94 12.88 1.36
C VAL A 60 26.08 13.36 2.26
N THR A 61 26.59 12.51 3.17
CA THR A 61 27.82 12.78 3.93
C THR A 61 29.00 12.06 3.28
N VAL A 62 29.85 12.81 2.55
CA VAL A 62 31.08 12.30 1.90
C VAL A 62 32.26 12.33 2.89
N VAL A 63 32.06 11.90 4.13
CA VAL A 63 33.15 11.77 5.09
C VAL A 63 33.29 10.28 5.42
N LYS A 64 34.38 9.67 4.94
CA LYS A 64 34.71 8.23 5.00
C LYS A 64 33.95 7.29 4.06
N GLY A 65 33.63 7.76 2.84
CA GLY A 65 33.04 6.95 1.76
C GLY A 65 31.53 7.19 1.58
N PRO A 66 30.96 6.78 0.44
CA PRO A 66 29.56 7.05 0.12
C PRO A 66 28.64 6.28 1.06
N ARG A 67 27.97 6.98 1.97
CA ARG A 67 26.86 6.43 2.76
C ARG A 67 25.54 6.84 2.09
N LEU A 68 24.83 5.86 1.54
CA LEU A 68 23.55 6.07 0.88
C LEU A 68 22.43 6.08 1.92
N ASN A 69 22.11 7.25 2.47
CA ASN A 69 20.96 7.42 3.33
C ASN A 69 19.78 7.97 2.53
N ASN A 70 18.56 7.51 2.85
CA ASN A 70 17.29 8.04 2.33
C ASN A 70 17.19 8.11 0.79
N LEU A 71 17.65 7.06 0.10
CA LEU A 71 17.44 6.94 -1.35
C LEU A 71 16.03 6.40 -1.60
N THR A 72 15.22 7.17 -2.32
CA THR A 72 13.87 6.78 -2.75
C THR A 72 13.83 6.66 -4.27
N LEU A 73 13.23 5.59 -4.77
CA LEU A 73 13.03 5.30 -6.19
C LEU A 73 11.53 5.10 -6.43
N THR A 74 10.89 6.04 -7.10
CA THR A 74 9.49 5.98 -7.48
C THR A 74 9.35 5.75 -8.99
N VAL A 75 8.52 4.81 -9.41
CA VAL A 75 8.12 4.60 -10.80
C VAL A 75 6.60 4.72 -10.87
N GLU A 76 6.09 5.78 -11.49
CA GLU A 76 4.66 6.03 -11.62
C GLU A 76 4.21 5.96 -13.08
N LYS A 77 3.10 5.28 -13.33
CA LYS A 77 2.28 5.48 -14.53
C LYS A 77 0.97 6.12 -14.06
N PRO A 78 0.68 7.38 -14.45
CA PRO A 78 -0.53 8.07 -14.02
C PRO A 78 -1.77 7.22 -14.25
N ALA A 79 -2.62 7.13 -13.23
CA ALA A 79 -3.84 6.32 -13.17
C ALA A 79 -3.69 4.78 -13.12
N PHE A 80 -2.50 4.20 -13.34
CA PHE A 80 -2.30 2.74 -13.38
C PHE A 80 -1.53 2.17 -12.19
N PHE A 81 -0.34 2.70 -11.89
CA PHE A 81 0.48 2.16 -10.81
C PHE A 81 1.48 3.17 -10.29
N ILE A 82 1.85 3.01 -9.03
CA ILE A 82 2.98 3.70 -8.39
C ILE A 82 3.79 2.65 -7.65
N PHE A 83 5.02 2.44 -8.10
CA PHE A 83 6.04 1.69 -7.37
C PHE A 83 6.88 2.69 -6.60
N ASP A 84 7.04 2.53 -5.30
CA ASP A 84 7.86 3.40 -4.45
C ASP A 84 8.80 2.55 -3.61
N TYR A 85 10.10 2.79 -3.75
CA TYR A 85 11.14 1.99 -3.12
C TYR A 85 12.04 2.88 -2.28
N ASP A 86 11.90 2.77 -0.97
CA ASP A 86 12.75 3.42 0.03
C ASP A 86 13.91 2.46 0.38
N VAL A 87 15.08 2.76 -0.16
CA VAL A 87 16.29 1.97 0.00
C VAL A 87 16.91 2.27 1.36
N PRO A 88 17.28 1.24 2.16
CA PRO A 88 17.28 -0.20 1.85
C PRO A 88 16.10 -0.99 2.45
N LYS A 89 15.05 -0.34 2.95
CA LYS A 89 14.19 -0.94 3.99
C LYS A 89 12.77 -1.27 3.56
N LYS A 90 12.20 -0.57 2.57
CA LYS A 90 10.76 -0.67 2.32
C LYS A 90 10.39 -0.46 0.86
N PHE A 91 9.68 -1.42 0.31
CA PHE A 91 9.02 -1.33 -0.97
C PHE A 91 7.52 -1.20 -0.74
N MET A 92 6.90 -0.17 -1.33
CA MET A 92 5.46 0.03 -1.34
C MET A 92 5.02 0.14 -2.78
N ASN A 93 3.96 -0.56 -3.12
CA ASN A 93 3.40 -0.55 -4.45
C ASN A 93 1.89 -0.45 -4.38
N SER A 94 1.33 0.48 -5.14
CA SER A 94 -0.10 0.59 -5.34
C SER A 94 -0.36 0.46 -6.84
N ILE A 95 -0.74 -0.74 -7.27
CA ILE A 95 -1.14 -1.04 -8.65
C ILE A 95 -2.66 -0.98 -8.71
N LYS A 96 -3.25 -0.55 -9.82
CA LYS A 96 -4.65 -0.87 -10.13
C LYS A 96 -4.71 -2.10 -11.03
N VAL A 97 -5.38 -3.15 -10.57
CA VAL A 97 -5.68 -4.36 -11.36
C VAL A 97 -7.15 -4.31 -11.73
N ALA A 98 -7.48 -4.28 -13.02
CA ALA A 98 -8.86 -4.09 -13.50
C ALA A 98 -9.56 -2.88 -12.85
N GLU A 99 -8.85 -1.74 -12.78
CA GLU A 99 -9.29 -0.48 -12.12
C GLU A 99 -9.45 -0.55 -10.58
N LYS A 100 -9.23 -1.72 -9.99
CA LYS A 100 -9.33 -1.94 -8.54
C LYS A 100 -7.99 -1.74 -7.84
N PRO A 101 -7.94 -1.06 -6.68
CA PRO A 101 -6.69 -0.81 -6.00
C PRO A 101 -6.14 -2.10 -5.37
N LEU A 102 -4.96 -2.50 -5.86
CA LEU A 102 -4.08 -3.51 -5.29
C LEU A 102 -2.95 -2.80 -4.55
N LYS A 103 -2.92 -2.97 -3.22
CA LYS A 103 -1.81 -2.51 -2.39
C LYS A 103 -0.91 -3.69 -2.10
N LEU A 104 0.37 -3.55 -2.44
CA LEU A 104 1.41 -4.49 -2.10
C LEU A 104 2.50 -3.76 -1.31
N THR A 105 2.87 -4.29 -0.15
CA THR A 105 3.92 -3.74 0.70
C THR A 105 4.92 -4.84 0.96
N TYR A 106 6.20 -4.58 0.74
CA TYR A 106 7.30 -5.45 1.10
C TYR A 106 8.22 -4.69 2.05
N ASN A 107 8.40 -5.22 3.25
CA ASN A 107 9.23 -4.64 4.29
C ASN A 107 10.39 -5.59 4.54
N HIS A 108 11.63 -5.10 4.39
CA HIS A 108 12.84 -5.86 4.69
C HIS A 108 13.64 -5.10 5.75
N GLY A 109 13.59 -5.60 6.99
CA GLY A 109 14.31 -5.02 8.10
C GLY A 109 15.74 -5.58 8.18
N HIS A 110 16.74 -4.80 7.75
CA HIS A 110 18.16 -5.19 7.87
C HIS A 110 18.60 -5.46 9.33
N GLY A 111 17.98 -4.80 10.33
CA GLY A 111 18.32 -5.00 11.75
C GLY A 111 17.65 -6.22 12.39
N GLU A 112 16.47 -6.63 11.91
CA GLU A 112 15.69 -7.75 12.44
C GLU A 112 15.84 -9.02 11.57
N ASN A 113 16.58 -8.93 10.46
CA ASN A 113 16.67 -9.94 9.40
C ASN A 113 15.29 -10.53 9.00
N ARG A 114 14.27 -9.67 9.05
CA ARG A 114 12.87 -10.05 8.88
C ARG A 114 12.34 -9.43 7.60
N THR A 115 11.72 -10.28 6.79
CA THR A 115 11.09 -9.86 5.54
C THR A 115 9.61 -10.20 5.57
N VAL A 116 8.75 -9.19 5.39
CA VAL A 116 7.29 -9.34 5.40
C VAL A 116 6.72 -8.75 4.12
N MET A 117 5.79 -9.48 3.50
CA MET A 117 5.02 -9.07 2.33
C MET A 117 3.54 -9.03 2.68
N ASP A 118 2.92 -7.88 2.48
CA ASP A 118 1.49 -7.64 2.66
C ASP A 118 0.86 -7.31 1.31
N GLY A 119 -0.19 -8.05 0.94
CA GLY A 119 -1.02 -7.79 -0.22
C GLY A 119 -2.46 -7.47 0.19
N SER A 120 -3.12 -6.54 -0.49
CA SER A 120 -4.53 -6.23 -0.28
C SER A 120 -5.16 -5.82 -1.60
N LEU A 121 -6.18 -6.54 -2.03
CA LEU A 121 -6.97 -6.25 -3.22
C LEU A 121 -8.41 -5.92 -2.81
N VAL A 122 -8.88 -4.73 -3.16
CA VAL A 122 -10.27 -4.31 -2.93
C VAL A 122 -11.08 -4.63 -4.18
N LEU A 123 -11.98 -5.61 -4.12
CA LEU A 123 -12.76 -6.04 -5.27
C LEU A 123 -13.92 -5.05 -5.54
N ASP A 124 -14.61 -4.62 -4.49
CA ASP A 124 -15.66 -3.59 -4.53
C ASP A 124 -15.83 -2.94 -3.15
N SER A 125 -16.91 -2.18 -2.93
CA SER A 125 -17.18 -1.52 -1.66
C SER A 125 -17.42 -2.46 -0.48
N ALA A 126 -17.80 -3.71 -0.75
CA ALA A 126 -18.10 -4.73 0.25
C ALA A 126 -17.00 -5.80 0.36
N ASN A 127 -16.30 -6.12 -0.72
CA ASN A 127 -15.42 -7.28 -0.82
C ASN A 127 -13.95 -6.89 -0.89
N LYS A 128 -13.13 -7.50 -0.02
CA LYS A 128 -11.68 -7.28 0.05
C LYS A 128 -10.94 -8.58 0.36
N VAL A 129 -9.85 -8.82 -0.37
CA VAL A 129 -8.90 -9.92 -0.11
C VAL A 129 -7.61 -9.33 0.44
N SER A 130 -7.05 -9.92 1.48
CA SER A 130 -5.75 -9.54 2.04
C SER A 130 -4.88 -10.79 2.25
N VAL A 131 -3.59 -10.64 2.01
CA VAL A 131 -2.58 -11.67 2.21
C VAL A 131 -1.45 -11.08 3.03
N ASN A 132 -0.95 -11.83 3.99
CA ASN A 132 0.28 -11.51 4.70
C ASN A 132 1.20 -12.72 4.65
N TYR A 133 2.47 -12.50 4.32
CA TYR A 133 3.48 -13.54 4.27
C TYR A 133 4.78 -13.05 4.90
N MET A 134 5.37 -13.88 5.75
CA MET A 134 6.68 -13.61 6.33
C MET A 134 7.69 -14.63 5.82
N PHE A 135 8.66 -14.16 5.04
CA PHE A 135 9.66 -15.02 4.40
C PHE A 135 10.52 -15.72 5.44
N GLY A 136 10.96 -16.94 5.11
CA GLY A 136 11.73 -17.80 6.02
C GLY A 136 10.90 -18.41 7.14
N THR A 137 9.57 -18.18 7.14
CA THR A 137 8.65 -18.81 8.09
C THR A 137 7.46 -19.45 7.36
N ARG A 138 6.68 -20.24 8.08
CA ARG A 138 5.42 -20.81 7.59
C ARG A 138 4.24 -19.84 7.76
N ASN A 139 4.49 -18.60 8.19
CA ASN A 139 3.44 -17.64 8.50
C ASN A 139 2.92 -17.01 7.22
N PHE A 140 1.85 -17.60 6.71
CA PHE A 140 1.08 -17.12 5.57
C PHE A 140 -0.38 -17.02 5.98
N ASN A 141 -0.94 -15.82 5.92
CA ASN A 141 -2.32 -15.55 6.30
C ASN A 141 -3.10 -15.06 5.09
N LEU A 142 -4.18 -15.74 4.75
CA LEU A 142 -5.12 -15.35 3.71
C LEU A 142 -6.43 -14.92 4.36
N LYS A 143 -6.78 -13.64 4.25
CA LYS A 143 -8.00 -13.07 4.82
C LYS A 143 -8.94 -12.58 3.72
N TYR A 144 -10.20 -12.99 3.81
CA TYR A 144 -11.29 -12.39 3.05
C TYR A 144 -12.11 -11.49 3.97
N SER A 145 -12.63 -10.39 3.46
CA SER A 145 -13.49 -9.47 4.21
C SER A 145 -14.68 -9.10 3.35
N TYR A 146 -15.88 -9.30 3.90
CA TYR A 146 -17.14 -8.97 3.27
C TYR A 146 -17.98 -8.08 4.18
N VAL A 147 -18.34 -6.90 3.70
CA VAL A 147 -19.22 -5.95 4.40
C VAL A 147 -20.64 -6.07 3.86
N HIS A 148 -21.54 -6.64 4.66
CA HIS A 148 -22.96 -6.73 4.37
C HIS A 148 -23.72 -5.51 4.91
N GLY A 149 -24.49 -4.86 4.03
CA GLY A 149 -25.33 -3.71 4.39
C GLY A 149 -24.58 -2.49 4.93
N GLY A 150 -23.26 -2.41 4.76
CA GLY A 150 -22.41 -1.34 5.29
C GLY A 150 -22.22 -1.37 6.82
N VAL A 151 -22.83 -2.32 7.52
CA VAL A 151 -22.88 -2.37 8.99
C VAL A 151 -22.28 -3.65 9.58
N THR A 152 -22.38 -4.78 8.87
CA THR A 152 -21.89 -6.08 9.34
C THR A 152 -20.71 -6.51 8.49
N THR A 153 -19.60 -6.90 9.10
CA THR A 153 -18.39 -7.37 8.41
C THR A 153 -18.10 -8.82 8.81
N TYR A 154 -17.89 -9.67 7.81
CA TYR A 154 -17.44 -11.05 7.97
C TYR A 154 -16.00 -11.16 7.49
N GLU A 155 -15.14 -11.77 8.31
CA GLU A 155 -13.71 -11.90 8.04
C GLU A 155 -13.20 -13.31 8.35
N PRO A 156 -13.36 -14.28 7.43
CA PRO A 156 -12.63 -15.53 7.52
C PRO A 156 -11.16 -15.33 7.15
N CYS A 157 -10.27 -15.94 7.90
CA CYS A 157 -8.82 -15.90 7.72
C CYS A 157 -8.25 -17.32 7.84
N TYR A 158 -7.44 -17.74 6.87
CA TYR A 158 -6.69 -18.98 6.95
C TYR A 158 -5.24 -18.68 7.30
N ASP A 159 -4.78 -19.23 8.43
CA ASP A 159 -3.37 -19.19 8.83
C ASP A 159 -2.73 -20.53 8.43
N LEU A 160 -1.86 -20.48 7.42
CA LEU A 160 -1.14 -21.64 6.88
C LEU A 160 -0.04 -22.15 7.83
N GLY A 161 0.43 -21.28 8.72
CA GLY A 161 1.42 -21.61 9.74
C GLY A 161 0.82 -22.48 10.83
N LYS A 162 -0.40 -22.13 11.28
CA LYS A 162 -1.20 -22.92 12.23
C LYS A 162 -2.01 -24.03 11.56
N ASN A 163 -2.17 -23.99 10.24
CA ASN A 163 -3.08 -24.85 9.47
C ASN A 163 -4.51 -24.79 10.04
N ALA A 164 -5.00 -23.57 10.29
CA ALA A 164 -6.25 -23.33 10.99
C ALA A 164 -7.01 -22.13 10.42
N TRP A 165 -8.32 -22.13 10.65
CA TRP A 165 -9.20 -21.03 10.31
C TRP A 165 -9.47 -20.14 11.52
N ASP A 166 -9.34 -18.84 11.32
CA ASP A 166 -9.81 -17.82 12.26
C ASP A 166 -11.00 -17.10 11.63
N PHE A 167 -12.07 -16.91 12.40
CA PHE A 167 -13.29 -16.27 11.94
C PHE A 167 -13.53 -15.02 12.79
N SER A 168 -13.80 -13.89 12.14
CA SER A 168 -14.32 -12.72 12.82
C SER A 168 -15.61 -12.22 12.19
N VAL A 169 -16.55 -11.81 13.04
CA VAL A 169 -17.75 -11.10 12.63
C VAL A 169 -17.84 -9.84 13.45
N SER A 170 -18.11 -8.71 12.81
CA SER A 170 -18.38 -7.45 13.52
C SER A 170 -19.64 -6.79 13.00
N ARG A 171 -20.39 -6.13 13.88
CA ARG A 171 -21.58 -5.37 13.53
C ARG A 171 -21.54 -4.01 14.22
N ARG A 172 -21.73 -2.95 13.43
CA ARG A 172 -21.86 -1.58 13.92
C ARG A 172 -23.34 -1.26 14.15
N LEU A 173 -23.65 -0.75 15.33
CA LEU A 173 -24.96 -0.26 15.74
C LEU A 173 -24.76 1.14 16.34
N TYR A 174 -25.08 2.19 15.58
CA TYR A 174 -24.80 3.58 15.96
C TYR A 174 -23.31 3.80 16.30
N ASP A 175 -23.03 4.25 17.54
CA ASP A 175 -21.68 4.47 18.07
C ASP A 175 -21.05 3.20 18.68
N ASP A 176 -21.79 2.09 18.69
CA ASP A 176 -21.35 0.80 19.20
C ASP A 176 -20.86 -0.12 18.07
N VAL A 177 -19.82 -0.90 18.36
CA VAL A 177 -19.32 -1.98 17.52
C VAL A 177 -19.22 -3.22 18.38
N PHE A 178 -19.94 -4.27 17.98
CA PHE A 178 -19.84 -5.60 18.53
C PHE A 178 -19.00 -6.45 17.60
N LYS A 179 -18.03 -7.18 18.15
CA LYS A 179 -17.15 -8.07 17.40
C LYS A 179 -17.05 -9.41 18.11
N ALA A 180 -17.24 -10.47 17.35
CA ALA A 180 -16.97 -11.83 17.75
C ALA A 180 -15.76 -12.34 16.96
N THR A 181 -14.87 -13.07 17.62
CA THR A 181 -13.74 -13.75 17.00
C THR A 181 -13.66 -15.18 17.52
N TYR A 182 -13.38 -16.11 16.61
CA TYR A 182 -13.14 -17.51 16.92
C TYR A 182 -11.85 -17.96 16.25
N GLU A 183 -10.91 -18.46 17.03
CA GLU A 183 -9.65 -19.03 16.54
C GLU A 183 -9.75 -20.56 16.61
N SER A 184 -9.76 -21.25 15.46
CA SER A 184 -9.98 -22.71 15.45
C SER A 184 -8.83 -23.48 16.09
N TRP A 185 -7.60 -22.94 16.00
CA TRP A 185 -6.40 -23.60 16.53
C TRP A 185 -6.41 -23.67 18.06
N SER A 186 -6.56 -22.53 18.73
CA SER A 186 -6.61 -22.46 20.19
C SER A 186 -7.99 -22.80 20.74
N ARG A 187 -9.02 -22.80 19.88
CA ARG A 187 -10.44 -22.92 20.24
C ARG A 187 -10.91 -21.75 21.10
N ASP A 188 -10.25 -20.61 20.98
CA ASP A 188 -10.60 -19.42 21.72
C ASP A 188 -11.76 -18.70 21.05
N PHE A 189 -12.75 -18.35 21.86
CA PHE A 189 -13.82 -17.45 21.49
C PHE A 189 -13.70 -16.16 22.28
N ALA A 190 -13.69 -15.03 21.58
CA ALA A 190 -13.66 -13.72 22.19
C ALA A 190 -14.79 -12.83 21.66
N LEU A 191 -15.35 -12.07 22.60
CA LEU A 191 -16.40 -11.10 22.36
C LEU A 191 -15.91 -9.74 22.80
N GLU A 192 -15.97 -8.80 21.88
CA GLU A 192 -15.54 -7.43 22.08
C GLU A 192 -16.71 -6.49 21.80
N TRP A 193 -16.96 -5.60 22.75
CA TRP A 193 -17.82 -4.45 22.54
C TRP A 193 -16.99 -3.19 22.71
N SER A 194 -17.02 -2.34 21.70
CA SER A 194 -16.43 -1.00 21.76
C SER A 194 -17.48 0.05 21.47
N ARG A 195 -17.53 1.09 22.29
CA ARG A 195 -18.36 2.27 22.05
C ARG A 195 -17.46 3.48 21.84
N ASN A 196 -17.72 4.26 20.80
CA ASN A 196 -17.05 5.53 20.57
C ASN A 196 -18.00 6.69 20.87
N SER A 197 -18.05 7.13 22.13
CA SER A 197 -18.93 8.23 22.55
C SER A 197 -18.22 9.58 22.46
N LYS A 198 -18.90 10.58 21.91
CA LYS A 198 -18.43 11.97 21.89
C LYS A 198 -18.35 12.62 23.28
N PHE A 199 -19.08 12.08 24.26
CA PHE A 199 -19.17 12.65 25.62
C PHE A 199 -18.27 11.95 26.64
N ASN A 200 -18.13 10.62 26.56
CA ASN A 200 -17.41 9.81 27.57
C ASN A 200 -16.13 9.15 27.04
N GLY A 201 -15.72 9.46 25.80
CA GLY A 201 -14.57 8.83 25.15
C GLY A 201 -14.86 7.42 24.64
N THR A 202 -13.80 6.71 24.24
CA THR A 202 -13.89 5.33 23.77
C THR A 202 -13.70 4.36 24.93
N PHE A 203 -14.66 3.46 25.14
CA PHE A 203 -14.46 2.33 26.06
C PHE A 203 -14.56 1.00 25.30
N LYS A 204 -13.80 0.01 25.76
CA LYS A 204 -13.70 -1.32 25.16
C LYS A 204 -13.83 -2.37 26.25
N VAL A 205 -14.85 -3.21 26.16
CA VAL A 205 -15.06 -4.37 27.03
C VAL A 205 -14.73 -5.60 26.22
N THR A 206 -13.79 -6.41 26.72
CA THR A 206 -13.40 -7.67 26.09
C THR A 206 -13.71 -8.79 27.07
N HIS A 207 -14.52 -9.75 26.66
CA HIS A 207 -14.74 -10.98 27.42
C HIS A 207 -14.17 -12.15 26.62
N ILE A 208 -13.17 -12.81 27.20
CA ILE A 208 -12.51 -13.99 26.63
C ILE A 208 -12.77 -15.14 27.58
N HIS A 209 -13.74 -15.99 27.23
CA HIS A 209 -13.82 -17.36 27.71
C HIS A 209 -14.99 -18.06 27.01
N ILE A 210 -14.75 -19.24 26.42
CA ILE A 210 -15.57 -20.46 26.48
C ILE A 210 -14.98 -21.48 25.49
N SER A 211 -14.71 -22.69 25.97
CA SER A 211 -14.11 -23.82 25.25
C SER A 211 -15.10 -24.60 24.35
N SER A 212 -16.12 -23.94 23.78
CA SER A 212 -17.20 -24.65 23.07
C SER A 212 -17.73 -23.93 21.83
N PHE A 213 -17.55 -24.58 20.67
CA PHE A 213 -17.95 -24.15 19.33
C PHE A 213 -19.45 -23.80 19.20
N TYR A 214 -20.31 -24.45 20.00
CA TYR A 214 -21.76 -24.22 19.99
C TYR A 214 -22.17 -22.81 20.43
N LEU A 215 -21.42 -22.19 21.36
CA LEU A 215 -21.72 -20.85 21.83
C LEU A 215 -21.41 -19.77 20.80
N PHE A 216 -20.46 -20.01 19.89
CA PHE A 216 -20.19 -19.13 18.75
C PHE A 216 -21.40 -19.01 17.83
N PHE A 217 -21.99 -20.14 17.42
CA PHE A 217 -23.16 -20.13 16.52
C PHE A 217 -24.41 -19.53 17.17
N TYR A 218 -24.61 -19.81 18.46
CA TYR A 218 -25.75 -19.25 19.20
C TYR A 218 -25.64 -17.73 19.32
N PHE A 219 -24.44 -17.22 19.61
CA PHE A 219 -24.21 -15.78 19.68
C PHE A 219 -24.24 -15.10 18.31
N LEU A 220 -23.67 -15.74 17.29
CA LEU A 220 -23.76 -15.27 15.91
C LEU A 220 -25.22 -15.17 15.46
N TYR A 221 -26.04 -16.18 15.78
CA TYR A 221 -27.48 -16.14 15.54
C TYR A 221 -28.16 -14.97 16.26
N SER A 222 -27.86 -14.72 17.54
CA SER A 222 -28.42 -13.57 18.27
C SER A 222 -27.98 -12.20 17.74
N ILE A 223 -26.75 -12.05 17.23
CA ILE A 223 -26.31 -10.80 16.57
C ILE A 223 -27.02 -10.61 15.22
N LEU A 224 -27.29 -11.70 14.49
CA LEU A 224 -27.86 -11.65 13.15
C LEU A 224 -29.40 -11.59 13.13
N SER A 225 -30.06 -11.99 14.21
CA SER A 225 -31.53 -12.06 14.32
C SER A 225 -32.20 -10.76 14.81
N VAL A 226 -31.44 -9.69 15.03
CA VAL A 226 -31.91 -8.33 15.34
C VAL A 226 -31.49 -7.38 14.22
#